data_AF-A0A2V9LZD7-F1
#
_entry.id   AF-A0A2V9LZD7-F1
#
_cell.length_a   1.000
_cell.length_b   1.000
_cell.length_c   1.000
_cell.angle_alpha   90.00
_cell.angle_beta   90.00
_cell.angle_gamma   90.00
#
_symmetry.space_group_name_H-M   'P 1'
#
loop_
_entity.id
_entity.type
_entity.pdbx_description
1 polymer ?
#
loop_
_entity_poly.entity_id
_entity_poly.type
_entity_poly.pdbx_seq_one_letter_code
_entity_poly.pdbx_strand_id
1 'polypeptide(L)'
;NRAWLSVADQATIWGLMILGVLLMVGLFTRAASLGAIALLLLFYLAHPPFPVHGFGVPTINGNELYVNQVLIEILALAVSLSFDTGKISGLDMLIRFRKHKPGENIAMPAPAVKEV
;
A
#
# COMPACT_ATOMS: atom_id res chain seq x y z
N ASN A 1 1.10 34.25 2.99
CA ASN A 1 0.66 33.40 1.86
C ASN A 1 -0.01 32.11 2.41
N ARG A 2 -1.24 32.23 2.97
CA ARG A 2 -1.87 31.13 3.75
C ARG A 2 -2.57 30.06 2.90
N ALA A 3 -2.96 30.42 1.67
CA ALA A 3 -3.69 29.52 0.77
C ALA A 3 -2.90 28.24 0.43
N TRP A 4 -1.60 28.36 0.15
CA TRP A 4 -0.75 27.23 -0.24
C TRP A 4 -0.54 26.23 0.90
N LEU A 5 -0.42 26.71 2.14
CA LEU A 5 -0.32 25.85 3.32
C LEU A 5 -1.61 25.05 3.51
N SER A 6 -2.76 25.70 3.36
CA SER A 6 -4.07 25.03 3.49
C SER A 6 -4.29 23.97 2.41
N VAL A 7 -3.86 24.24 1.17
CA VAL A 7 -3.96 23.26 0.09
C VAL A 7 -3.06 22.05 0.36
N ALA A 8 -1.83 22.27 0.81
CA ALA A 8 -0.88 21.20 1.12
C ALA A 8 -1.36 20.32 2.30
N ASP A 9 -1.92 20.94 3.33
CA ASP A 9 -2.48 20.24 4.49
C ASP A 9 -3.67 19.35 4.08
N GLN A 10 -4.60 19.90 3.30
CA GLN A 10 -5.72 19.14 2.78
C GLN A 10 -5.27 17.99 1.87
N ALA A 11 -4.32 18.25 0.96
CA ALA A 11 -3.77 17.21 0.08
C ALA A 11 -3.09 16.07 0.86
N THR A 12 -2.40 16.40 1.95
CA THR A 12 -1.80 15.42 2.85
C THR A 12 -2.85 14.51 3.49
N ILE A 13 -3.88 15.12 4.07
CA ILE A 13 -4.95 14.38 4.77
C ILE A 13 -5.64 13.43 3.80
N TRP A 14 -6.04 13.92 2.62
CA TRP A 14 -6.66 13.07 1.60
C TRP A 14 -5.70 12.02 1.05
N GLY A 15 -4.43 12.36 0.85
CA GLY A 15 -3.41 11.44 0.37
C GLY A 15 -3.25 10.25 1.31
N LEU A 16 -3.02 10.50 2.60
CA LEU A 16 -2.89 9.44 3.61
C LEU A 16 -4.16 8.60 3.73
N MET A 17 -5.33 9.24 3.80
CA MET A 17 -6.61 8.54 3.92
C MET A 17 -6.89 7.63 2.72
N ILE A 18 -6.73 8.13 1.49
CA ILE A 18 -6.98 7.36 0.28
C ILE A 18 -6.00 6.19 0.19
N LEU A 19 -4.70 6.43 0.40
CA LEU A 19 -3.68 5.38 0.31
C LEU A 19 -3.86 4.31 1.41
N GLY A 20 -4.20 4.72 2.63
CA GLY A 20 -4.51 3.81 3.73
C GLY A 20 -5.73 2.94 3.45
N VAL A 21 -6.83 3.53 2.97
CA VAL A 21 -8.04 2.78 2.57
C VAL A 21 -7.73 1.83 1.40
N LEU A 22 -6.94 2.28 0.43
CA LEU A 22 -6.57 1.48 -0.73
C LEU A 22 -5.76 0.23 -0.33
N LEU A 23 -4.86 0.38 0.64
CA LEU A 23 -4.12 -0.73 1.26
C LEU A 23 -5.02 -1.64 2.11
N MET A 24 -5.95 -1.09 2.89
CA MET A 24 -6.93 -1.86 3.68
C MET A 24 -7.85 -2.73 2.81
N VAL A 25 -8.32 -2.19 1.68
CA VAL A 25 -9.13 -2.93 0.70
C VAL A 25 -8.28 -3.90 -0.14
N GLY A 26 -6.96 -3.69 -0.20
CA GLY A 26 -6.04 -4.49 -1.00
C GLY A 26 -6.25 -4.30 -2.51
N LEU A 27 -6.62 -3.10 -2.94
CA LEU A 27 -6.76 -2.74 -4.36
C LEU A 27 -5.51 -1.97 -4.79
N PHE A 28 -4.89 -2.30 -5.93
CA PHE A 28 -3.65 -1.64 -6.40
C PHE A 28 -2.54 -1.54 -5.34
N THR A 29 -2.34 -2.60 -4.55
CA THR A 29 -1.45 -2.62 -3.36
C THR A 29 -0.03 -2.11 -3.66
N ARG A 30 0.53 -2.38 -4.84
CA ARG A 30 1.86 -1.86 -5.25
C ARG A 30 1.89 -0.35 -5.48
N ALA A 31 0.88 0.20 -6.16
CA ALA A 31 0.82 1.64 -6.41
C ALA A 31 0.50 2.40 -5.11
N ALA A 32 -0.40 1.85 -4.29
CA ALA A 32 -0.77 2.40 -2.99
C ALA A 32 0.43 2.44 -2.02
N SER A 33 1.18 1.35 -1.93
CA SER A 33 2.38 1.28 -1.07
C SER A 33 3.48 2.22 -1.53
N LEU A 34 3.78 2.31 -2.83
CA LEU A 34 4.75 3.28 -3.36
C LEU A 34 4.32 4.72 -3.07
N GLY A 35 3.05 5.05 -3.28
CA GLY A 35 2.51 6.38 -2.96
C GLY A 35 2.59 6.70 -1.46
N ALA A 36 2.25 5.74 -0.61
CA ALA A 36 2.29 5.91 0.84
C ALA A 36 3.73 6.07 1.35
N ILE A 37 4.67 5.25 0.88
CA ILE A 37 6.10 5.37 1.19
C ILE A 37 6.60 6.76 0.77
N ALA A 38 6.29 7.21 -0.44
CA ALA A 38 6.73 8.52 -0.92
C ALA A 38 6.22 9.65 -0.02
N LEU A 39 4.92 9.66 0.29
CA LEU A 39 4.31 10.69 1.13
C LEU A 39 4.89 10.67 2.55
N LEU A 40 5.05 9.50 3.16
CA LEU A 40 5.66 9.33 4.48
C LEU A 40 7.15 9.72 4.50
N LEU A 41 7.90 9.46 3.43
CA LEU A 41 9.28 9.92 3.30
C LEU A 41 9.37 11.45 3.31
N LEU A 42 8.44 12.13 2.62
CA LEU A 42 8.36 13.59 2.66
C LEU A 42 8.12 14.09 4.09
N PHE A 43 7.25 13.43 4.86
CA PHE A 43 7.03 13.76 6.28
C PHE A 43 8.27 13.53 7.13
N TYR A 44 8.93 12.39 6.96
CA TYR A 44 10.13 12.04 7.71
C TYR A 44 11.27 13.03 7.42
N LEU A 45 11.46 13.43 6.16
CA LEU A 45 12.45 14.41 5.75
C LEU A 45 12.13 15.83 6.24
N ALA A 46 10.85 16.21 6.25
CA ALA A 46 10.41 17.53 6.72
C ALA A 46 10.53 17.69 8.24
N HIS A 47 10.39 16.59 8.99
CA HIS A 47 10.47 16.58 10.45
C HIS A 47 11.27 15.37 10.95
N PRO A 48 12.61 15.38 10.76
CA PRO A 48 13.44 14.26 11.18
C PRO A 48 13.46 14.15 12.71
N PRO A 49 13.32 12.95 13.27
CA PRO A 49 13.34 12.71 14.72
C PRO A 49 14.76 12.77 15.26
N PHE A 50 15.40 13.95 15.22
CA PHE A 50 16.70 14.17 15.84
C PHE A 50 16.53 14.60 17.29
N PRO A 51 17.05 13.85 18.27
CA PRO A 51 17.01 14.25 19.67
C PRO A 51 17.94 15.45 19.89
N VAL A 52 17.37 16.65 19.98
CA VAL A 52 18.11 17.90 20.28
C VAL A 52 18.49 17.98 21.77
N HIS A 53 17.80 17.21 22.63
CA HIS A 53 17.93 17.28 24.09
C HIS A 53 18.13 15.90 24.72
N GLY A 54 19.27 15.27 24.47
CA GLY A 54 19.76 14.14 25.29
C GLY A 54 18.93 12.86 25.23
N PHE A 55 19.62 11.74 25.44
CA PHE A 55 19.02 10.42 25.54
C PHE A 55 18.17 10.34 26.82
N GLY A 56 16.84 10.48 26.73
CA GLY A 56 15.94 10.16 27.84
C GLY A 56 15.03 11.28 28.35
N VAL A 57 14.82 12.38 27.62
CA VAL A 57 13.64 13.23 27.92
C VAL A 57 12.40 12.45 27.49
N PRO A 58 11.44 12.17 28.40
CA PRO A 58 10.20 11.53 28.02
C PRO A 58 9.41 12.48 27.13
N THR A 59 9.49 12.29 25.82
CA THR A 59 8.51 12.83 24.90
C THR A 59 7.18 12.11 25.17
N ILE A 60 6.05 12.77 24.90
CA ILE A 60 4.69 12.29 25.16
C ILE A 60 4.41 10.86 24.62
N ASN A 61 5.23 10.37 23.67
CA ASN A 61 5.08 9.06 23.01
C ASN A 61 6.15 8.01 23.40
N GLY A 62 7.04 8.29 24.36
CA GLY A 62 8.13 7.39 24.74
C GLY A 62 9.45 7.64 23.98
N ASN A 63 10.48 6.85 24.28
CA ASN A 63 11.87 7.08 23.86
C ASN A 63 12.10 6.95 22.34
N GLU A 64 11.69 7.95 21.55
CA GLU A 64 11.92 8.10 20.10
C GLU A 64 13.37 8.56 19.80
N LEU A 65 14.37 7.83 20.30
CA LEU A 65 15.78 8.26 20.13
C LEU A 65 16.24 8.27 18.67
N TYR A 66 15.67 7.37 17.85
CA TYR A 66 16.03 7.22 16.43
C TYR A 66 14.91 6.64 15.55
N VAL A 67 13.99 5.85 16.13
CA VAL A 67 12.91 5.18 15.40
C VAL A 67 11.58 5.81 15.81
N ASN A 68 10.89 6.43 14.85
CA ASN A 68 9.53 6.94 15.03
C ASN A 68 8.50 6.05 14.33
N GLN A 69 7.21 6.29 14.60
CA GLN A 69 6.13 5.53 13.97
C GLN A 69 6.13 5.65 12.44
N VAL A 70 6.45 6.83 11.88
CA VAL A 70 6.54 7.04 10.42
C VAL A 70 7.59 6.12 9.79
N LEU A 71 8.77 5.95 10.43
CA LEU A 71 9.80 5.04 9.97
C LEU A 71 9.29 3.59 9.99
N ILE A 72 8.59 3.21 11.06
CA ILE A 72 8.01 1.86 11.19
C ILE A 72 6.96 1.63 10.09
N GLU A 73 6.13 2.62 9.75
CA GLU A 73 5.17 2.53 8.66
C GLU A 73 5.84 2.38 7.30
N ILE A 74 6.89 3.15 7.02
CA ILE A 74 7.69 3.01 5.78
C ILE A 74 8.30 1.60 5.69
N LEU A 75 8.86 1.08 6.78
CA LEU A 75 9.41 -0.28 6.83
C LEU A 75 8.32 -1.33 6.61
N ALA A 76 7.15 -1.18 7.23
CA ALA A 76 6.02 -2.08 7.03
C ALA A 76 5.56 -2.11 5.57
N LEU A 77 5.49 -0.94 4.91
CA LEU A 77 5.15 -0.83 3.49
C LEU A 77 6.24 -1.42 2.58
N ALA A 78 7.52 -1.25 2.91
CA ALA A 78 8.63 -1.84 2.17
C ALA A 78 8.63 -3.37 2.25
N VAL A 79 8.31 -3.93 3.42
CA VAL A 79 8.07 -5.36 3.60
C VAL A 79 6.86 -5.80 2.78
N SER A 80 5.77 -5.04 2.80
CA SER A 80 4.55 -5.30 2.01
C SER A 80 4.77 -5.22 0.49
N LEU A 81 5.79 -4.49 0.02
CA LEU A 81 6.24 -4.51 -1.38
C LEU A 81 7.13 -5.72 -1.70
N SER A 82 7.91 -6.18 -0.72
CA SER A 82 8.81 -7.33 -0.86
C SER A 82 8.02 -8.64 -0.93
N PHE A 83 6.96 -8.76 -0.13
CA PHE A 83 5.94 -9.78 -0.33
C PHE A 83 5.04 -9.31 -1.46
N ASP A 84 4.93 -10.06 -2.57
CA ASP A 84 4.08 -9.70 -3.72
C ASP A 84 2.58 -9.87 -3.37
N THR A 85 2.12 -9.21 -2.31
CA THR A 85 0.81 -9.36 -1.68
C THR A 85 -0.31 -9.04 -2.67
N GLY A 86 -0.06 -8.17 -3.65
CA GLY A 86 -0.99 -7.91 -4.75
C GLY A 86 -1.38 -9.13 -5.59
N LYS A 87 -0.56 -10.20 -5.60
CA LYS A 87 -0.89 -11.46 -6.30
C LYS A 87 -1.59 -12.50 -5.44
N ILE A 88 -1.50 -12.38 -4.11
CA ILE A 88 -1.90 -13.44 -3.17
C ILE A 88 -3.15 -13.03 -2.36
N SER A 89 -3.31 -11.75 -2.02
CA SER A 89 -4.43 -11.29 -1.18
C SER A 89 -4.79 -9.83 -1.50
N GLY A 90 -5.91 -9.64 -2.20
CA GLY A 90 -6.46 -8.33 -2.52
C GLY A 90 -7.65 -8.43 -3.47
N LEU A 91 -8.49 -7.40 -3.51
CA LEU A 91 -9.63 -7.29 -4.45
C LEU A 91 -9.17 -7.36 -5.92
N ASP A 92 -7.87 -7.15 -6.17
CA ASP A 92 -7.21 -7.33 -7.47
C ASP A 92 -7.35 -8.77 -8.01
N MET A 93 -7.40 -9.77 -7.12
CA MET A 93 -7.70 -11.16 -7.48
C MET A 93 -9.15 -11.31 -7.95
N LEU A 94 -10.13 -10.73 -7.24
CA LEU A 94 -11.56 -10.85 -7.58
C LEU A 94 -11.88 -10.30 -8.98
N ILE A 95 -11.22 -9.20 -9.38
CA ILE A 95 -11.37 -8.62 -10.73
C ILE A 95 -10.78 -9.57 -11.80
N ARG A 96 -9.67 -10.26 -11.49
CA ARG A 96 -9.04 -11.21 -12.40
C ARG A 96 -9.87 -12.50 -12.56
N PHE A 97 -10.48 -13.00 -11.49
CA PHE A 97 -11.41 -14.13 -11.54
C PHE A 97 -12.67 -13.83 -12.34
N ARG A 98 -13.19 -12.60 -12.29
CA ARG A 98 -14.37 -12.20 -13.08
C ARG A 98 -14.10 -12.15 -14.60
N LYS A 99 -12.83 -12.16 -15.03
CA LYS A 99 -12.43 -12.22 -16.44
C LYS A 99 -12.23 -13.63 -16.97
N HIS A 100 -12.17 -14.66 -16.12
CA HIS A 100 -12.32 -16.03 -16.59
C HIS A 100 -13.79 -16.28 -16.94
N LYS A 101 -14.15 -15.93 -18.17
CA LYS A 101 -15.35 -16.46 -18.83
C LYS A 101 -15.28 -17.99 -18.76
N PRO A 102 -16.26 -18.67 -18.15
CA PRO A 102 -16.50 -20.08 -18.41
C PRO A 102 -17.09 -20.15 -19.82
N GLY A 103 -16.22 -20.24 -20.82
CA GLY A 103 -16.59 -20.23 -22.22
C GLY A 103 -15.56 -20.91 -23.11
N GLU A 104 -14.66 -21.71 -22.53
CA GLU A 104 -13.96 -22.71 -23.30
C GLU A 104 -14.94 -23.86 -23.49
N ASN A 105 -15.72 -23.75 -24.57
CA ASN A 105 -16.42 -24.88 -25.15
C ASN A 105 -15.36 -25.97 -25.31
N ILE A 106 -15.39 -26.94 -24.41
CA ILE A 106 -14.78 -28.24 -24.62
C ILE A 106 -15.54 -28.80 -25.82
N ALA A 107 -15.07 -28.48 -27.03
CA ALA A 107 -15.40 -29.22 -28.22
C ALA A 107 -14.82 -30.61 -27.96
N MET A 108 -15.63 -31.46 -27.35
CA MET A 108 -15.32 -32.87 -27.21
C MET A 108 -15.09 -33.38 -28.63
N PRO A 109 -13.89 -33.88 -28.99
CA PRO A 109 -13.73 -34.57 -30.25
C PRO A 109 -14.74 -35.72 -30.24
N ALA A 110 -15.71 -35.65 -31.15
CA ALA A 110 -16.75 -36.64 -31.31
C ALA A 110 -16.10 -38.02 -31.38
N PRO A 111 -16.67 -39.05 -30.72
CA PRO A 111 -16.14 -40.40 -30.84
C PRO A 111 -16.13 -40.75 -32.32
N ALA A 112 -14.94 -41.00 -32.86
CA ALA A 112 -14.79 -41.61 -34.17
C ALA A 112 -15.33 -43.03 -34.06
N VAL A 113 -16.63 -43.17 -34.24
CA VAL A 113 -17.29 -44.44 -34.53
C VAL A 113 -16.70 -44.90 -35.86
N LYS A 114 -15.66 -45.74 -35.78
CA LYS A 114 -15.32 -46.62 -36.88
C LYS A 114 -16.35 -47.74 -36.86
N GLU A 115 -17.37 -47.59 -37.69
CA GLU A 115 -18.08 -48.74 -38.24
C GLU A 115 -17.06 -49.57 -39.05
N VAL A 116 -16.62 -50.72 -38.53
CA VAL A 116 -16.28 -51.95 -39.29
C VAL A 116 -16.34 -53.15 -38.34
#